data_AF-A0A2Z2K597-F1
#
_entry.id   AF-A0A2Z2K597-F1
#
_cell.length_a   1.000
_cell.length_b   1.000
_cell.length_c   1.000
_cell.angle_alpha   90.00
_cell.angle_beta   90.00
_cell.angle_gamma   90.00
#
_symmetry.space_group_name_H-M   'P 1'
#
loop_
_entity.id
_entity.type
_entity.pdbx_description
1 polymer ?
#
loop_
_entity_poly.entity_id
_entity_poly.type
_entity_poly.pdbx_seq_one_letter_code
_entity_poly.pdbx_strand_id
1 'polypeptide(L)'
;MIKKKRWLTFMLAMIPGVGHLYLNFKKQGVQYMLGASLCIIFIPQAPMIFPFALAALWFYQLFDALQKATWMKLAAAEHERMMYHPDSFGAPWAFDMHSAPGYPQEDISPAWLGMGCVGAGALLLCMTVFPGLWRLLTQINIGTILLSLGLIGYGLRMLKNNSRA
;
A
#
# COMPACT_ATOMS: atom_id res chain seq x y z
N MET A 1 25.83 14.09 -5.17
CA MET A 1 24.60 13.26 -5.07
C MET A 1 24.98 11.81 -4.79
N ILE A 2 24.42 11.14 -3.77
CA ILE A 2 24.77 9.75 -3.44
C ILE A 2 24.18 8.82 -4.52
N LYS A 3 25.02 8.28 -5.40
CA LYS A 3 24.60 7.32 -6.44
C LYS A 3 24.23 5.99 -5.78
N LYS A 4 22.94 5.78 -5.52
CA LYS A 4 22.40 4.53 -4.98
C LYS A 4 22.56 3.41 -6.01
N LYS A 5 23.22 2.31 -5.64
CA LYS A 5 23.45 1.15 -6.53
C LYS A 5 22.16 0.33 -6.70
N ARG A 6 21.76 0.08 -7.95
CA ARG A 6 20.55 -0.71 -8.31
C ARG A 6 20.61 -2.14 -7.79
N TRP A 7 21.79 -2.76 -7.86
CA TRP A 7 22.02 -4.10 -7.30
C TRP A 7 21.75 -4.14 -5.79
N LEU A 8 22.21 -3.13 -5.06
CA LEU A 8 21.98 -3.05 -3.62
C LEU A 8 20.49 -2.83 -3.32
N THR A 9 19.79 -2.00 -4.09
CA THR A 9 18.33 -1.88 -3.96
C THR A 9 17.62 -3.21 -4.19
N PHE A 10 18.01 -4.00 -5.19
CA PHE A 10 17.43 -5.32 -5.46
C PHE A 10 17.63 -6.27 -4.28
N MET A 11 18.87 -6.39 -3.78
CA MET A 11 19.19 -7.24 -2.64
C MET A 11 18.41 -6.80 -1.38
N LEU A 12 18.28 -5.50 -1.13
CA LEU A 12 17.53 -4.98 0.02
C LEU A 12 16.01 -5.11 -0.16
N ALA A 13 15.50 -5.01 -1.38
CA ALA A 13 14.08 -5.17 -1.67
C ALA A 13 13.60 -6.63 -1.58
N MET A 14 14.51 -7.61 -1.47
CA MET A 14 14.13 -8.99 -1.09
C MET A 14 13.53 -9.05 0.32
N ILE A 15 13.91 -8.12 1.20
CA ILE A 15 13.29 -8.00 2.53
C ILE A 15 12.15 -6.98 2.41
N PRO A 16 10.89 -7.34 2.75
CA PRO A 16 9.75 -6.48 2.54
C PRO A 16 9.94 -5.11 3.21
N GLY A 17 9.88 -4.04 2.42
CA GLY A 17 9.97 -2.64 2.85
C GLY A 17 11.39 -2.06 3.05
N VAL A 18 12.43 -2.89 3.07
CA VAL A 18 13.82 -2.42 3.30
C VAL A 18 14.40 -1.72 2.07
N GLY A 19 14.02 -2.16 0.86
CA GLY A 19 14.40 -1.51 -0.40
C GLY A 19 13.95 -0.05 -0.48
N HIS A 20 12.71 0.24 -0.06
CA HIS A 20 12.17 1.60 0.01
C HIS A 20 12.88 2.46 1.05
N LEU A 21 13.23 1.89 2.20
CA LEU A 21 13.99 2.58 3.24
C LEU A 21 15.36 3.05 2.74
N TYR A 22 16.05 2.20 1.96
CA TYR A 22 17.35 2.53 1.37
C TYR A 22 17.29 3.66 0.34
N LEU A 23 16.18 3.74 -0.40
CA LEU A 23 15.86 4.81 -1.34
C LEU A 23 15.30 6.07 -0.66
N ASN A 24 15.26 6.11 0.67
CA ASN A 24 14.70 7.20 1.49
C ASN A 24 13.17 7.34 1.46
N PHE A 25 12.44 6.37 0.88
CA PHE A 25 10.98 6.27 0.92
C PHE A 25 10.50 5.59 2.21
N LYS A 26 10.76 6.24 3.35
CA LYS A 26 10.50 5.68 4.70
C LYS A 26 9.05 5.28 4.93
N LYS A 27 8.09 6.11 4.51
CA LYS A 27 6.65 5.86 4.69
C LYS A 27 6.23 4.54 4.01
N GLN A 28 6.57 4.38 2.74
CA GLN A 28 6.22 3.18 1.96
C GLN A 28 6.98 1.94 2.46
N GLY A 29 8.25 2.08 2.86
CA GLY A 29 8.99 0.98 3.47
C GLY A 29 8.29 0.44 4.71
N VAL A 30 7.88 1.32 5.63
CA VAL A 30 7.16 0.91 6.85
C VAL A 30 5.79 0.31 6.52
N GLN A 31 5.07 0.83 5.52
CA GLN A 31 3.79 0.25 5.08
C GLN A 31 3.94 -1.21 4.62
N TYR A 32 4.93 -1.51 3.79
CA TYR A 32 5.16 -2.89 3.34
C TYR A 32 5.64 -3.81 4.47
N MET A 33 6.44 -3.30 5.42
CA MET A 33 6.83 -4.06 6.62
C MET A 33 5.62 -4.40 7.49
N LEU A 34 4.74 -3.43 7.73
CA LEU A 34 3.50 -3.64 8.49
C LEU A 34 2.56 -4.60 7.76
N GLY A 35 2.37 -4.41 6.45
CA GLY A 35 1.54 -5.29 5.62
C GLY A 35 2.04 -6.74 5.65
N ALA A 36 3.35 -6.96 5.46
CA ALA A 36 3.95 -8.29 5.56
C ALA A 36 3.78 -8.90 6.96
N SER A 37 3.98 -8.12 8.02
CA SER A 37 3.81 -8.57 9.40
C SER A 37 2.37 -8.96 9.70
N LEU A 38 1.40 -8.16 9.26
CA LEU A 38 -0.02 -8.47 9.39
C LEU A 38 -0.36 -9.76 8.63
N CYS A 39 0.07 -9.90 7.38
CA CYS A 39 -0.14 -11.14 6.61
C CYS A 39 0.38 -12.36 7.39
N ILE A 40 1.59 -12.29 7.94
CA ILE A 40 2.19 -13.38 8.74
C ILE A 40 1.35 -13.71 9.98
N ILE A 41 0.92 -12.69 10.73
CA ILE A 41 0.11 -12.88 11.95
C ILE A 41 -1.24 -13.54 11.64
N PHE A 42 -1.83 -13.25 10.47
CA PHE A 42 -3.11 -13.82 10.06
C PHE A 42 -3.01 -15.17 9.34
N ILE A 43 -1.81 -15.70 9.05
CA ILE A 43 -1.64 -17.03 8.42
C ILE A 43 -2.41 -18.14 9.14
N PRO A 44 -2.38 -18.27 10.50
CA PRO A 44 -3.10 -19.35 11.18
C PRO A 44 -4.62 -19.26 11.00
N GLN A 45 -5.14 -18.06 10.71
CA GLN A 45 -6.58 -17.80 10.61
C GLN A 45 -7.11 -18.11 9.21
N ALA A 46 -6.32 -17.87 8.16
CA ALA A 46 -6.65 -18.28 6.80
C ALA A 46 -5.39 -18.75 6.04
N PRO A 47 -4.98 -20.02 6.22
CA PRO A 47 -3.70 -20.54 5.72
C PRO A 47 -3.65 -20.65 4.19
N MET A 48 -4.79 -20.61 3.48
CA MET A 48 -4.81 -20.61 2.02
C MET A 48 -4.67 -19.20 1.42
N ILE A 49 -5.12 -18.15 2.13
CA ILE A 49 -5.28 -16.81 1.56
C ILE A 49 -4.08 -15.93 1.89
N PHE A 50 -3.65 -15.91 3.16
CA PHE A 50 -2.59 -14.99 3.61
C PHE A 50 -1.20 -15.29 3.05
N PRO A 51 -0.76 -16.56 2.87
CA PRO A 51 0.52 -16.84 2.20
C PRO A 51 0.54 -16.38 0.74
N PHE A 52 -0.58 -16.51 0.02
CA PHE A 52 -0.71 -16.00 -1.34
C PHE A 52 -0.68 -14.47 -1.37
N ALA A 53 -1.42 -13.81 -0.47
CA ALA A 53 -1.38 -12.36 -0.32
C ALA A 53 0.02 -11.84 0.06
N LEU A 54 0.73 -12.55 0.94
CA LEU A 54 2.10 -12.23 1.33
C LEU A 54 3.05 -12.34 0.12
N ALA A 55 2.94 -13.40 -0.67
CA ALA A 55 3.71 -13.56 -1.90
C ALA A 55 3.42 -12.43 -2.90
N ALA A 56 2.15 -12.12 -3.14
CA ALA A 56 1.74 -11.03 -4.03
C ALA A 56 2.27 -9.66 -3.56
N LEU A 57 2.13 -9.35 -2.26
CA LEU A 57 2.67 -8.13 -1.64
C LEU A 57 4.19 -8.06 -1.78
N TRP A 58 4.88 -9.18 -1.57
CA TRP A 58 6.33 -9.27 -1.69
C TRP A 58 6.83 -8.99 -3.11
N PHE A 59 6.19 -9.59 -4.13
CA PHE A 59 6.51 -9.31 -5.53
C PHE A 59 6.20 -7.86 -5.89
N TYR A 60 5.06 -7.35 -5.45
CA TYR A 60 4.66 -5.97 -5.73
C TYR A 60 5.67 -4.96 -5.18
N GLN A 61 6.05 -5.07 -3.90
CA GLN A 61 7.02 -4.14 -3.30
C GLN A 61 8.42 -4.29 -3.90
N LEU A 62 8.80 -5.49 -4.37
CA LEU A 62 10.07 -5.71 -5.05
C LEU A 62 10.12 -4.91 -6.37
N PHE A 63 9.08 -5.04 -7.19
CA PHE A 63 8.98 -4.30 -8.46
C PHE A 63 8.88 -2.78 -8.21
N ASP A 64 8.08 -2.35 -7.24
CA ASP A 64 7.92 -0.94 -6.89
C ASP A 64 9.26 -0.30 -6.44
N ALA A 65 10.04 -0.98 -5.60
CA ALA A 65 11.37 -0.50 -5.20
C ALA A 65 12.33 -0.38 -6.38
N LEU A 66 12.30 -1.33 -7.33
CA LEU A 66 13.15 -1.31 -8.52
C LEU A 66 12.76 -0.19 -9.49
N GLN A 67 11.46 0.05 -9.66
CA GLN A 67 10.96 1.17 -10.46
C GLN A 67 11.41 2.50 -9.83
N LYS A 68 11.21 2.70 -8.52
CA LYS A 68 11.67 3.91 -7.81
C LYS A 68 13.16 4.15 -7.92
N ALA A 69 13.98 3.10 -7.83
CA ALA A 69 15.42 3.21 -8.05
C ALA A 69 15.78 3.63 -9.48
N THR A 70 15.01 3.18 -10.47
CA THR A 70 15.21 3.54 -11.88
C THR A 70 14.81 4.99 -12.13
N TRP A 71 13.68 5.43 -11.57
CA TRP A 71 13.22 6.82 -11.61
C TRP A 71 14.23 7.77 -10.97
N MET A 72 14.76 7.45 -9.78
CA MET A 72 15.78 8.28 -9.13
C MET A 72 17.06 8.41 -9.96
N LYS A 73 17.47 7.35 -10.65
CA LYS A 73 18.63 7.42 -11.56
C LYS A 73 18.36 8.31 -12.77
N LEU A 74 17.18 8.21 -13.35
CA LEU A 74 16.78 9.03 -14.50
C LEU A 74 16.71 10.51 -14.10
N ALA A 75 16.08 10.82 -12.97
CA ALA A 75 16.01 12.18 -12.42
C ALA A 75 17.42 12.75 -12.12
N ALA A 76 18.33 11.94 -11.58
CA ALA A 76 19.71 12.37 -11.35
C ALA A 76 20.48 12.64 -12.65
N ALA A 77 20.29 11.81 -13.68
CA ALA A 77 20.90 12.02 -15.00
C ALA A 77 20.35 13.27 -15.70
N GLU A 78 19.05 13.52 -15.57
CA GLU A 78 18.40 14.72 -16.08
C GLU A 78 18.91 15.99 -15.37
N HIS A 79 19.04 15.94 -14.04
CA HIS A 79 19.58 17.05 -13.27
C HIS A 79 21.05 17.34 -13.62
N GLU A 80 21.86 16.29 -13.82
CA GLU A 80 23.23 16.44 -14.35
C GLU A 80 23.23 17.09 -15.74
N ARG A 81 22.28 16.73 -16.63
CA ARG A 81 22.11 17.39 -17.94
C ARG A 81 21.75 18.87 -17.82
N MET A 82 20.81 19.23 -16.96
CA MET A 82 20.40 20.62 -16.75
C MET A 82 21.53 21.49 -16.17
N MET A 83 22.43 20.92 -15.33
CA MET A 83 23.55 21.67 -14.77
C MET A 83 24.71 21.90 -15.75
N TYR A 84 24.90 21.00 -16.72
CA TYR A 84 26.03 21.04 -17.66
C TYR A 84 25.66 21.51 -19.07
N HIS A 85 24.41 21.89 -19.34
CA HIS A 85 23.96 22.39 -20.63
C HIS A 85 23.48 23.86 -20.51
N PRO A 86 24.38 24.85 -20.56
CA PRO A 86 24.00 26.28 -20.54
C PRO A 86 23.25 26.71 -21.81
N ASP A 87 23.34 25.93 -22.90
CA ASP A 87 23.18 26.49 -24.25
C ASP A 87 21.83 26.22 -24.92
N SER A 88 20.88 25.53 -24.29
CA SER A 88 19.58 25.21 -24.94
C SER A 88 18.42 26.14 -24.56
N PHE A 89 18.67 27.16 -23.71
CA PHE A 89 17.62 28.06 -23.21
C PHE A 89 17.29 29.23 -24.17
N GLY A 90 17.45 29.03 -25.49
CA GLY A 90 17.25 30.11 -26.48
C GLY A 90 17.21 29.74 -27.97
N ALA A 91 17.16 28.45 -28.34
CA ALA A 91 17.08 28.06 -29.75
C ALA A 91 15.61 27.92 -30.21
N PRO A 92 15.18 28.53 -31.34
CA PRO A 92 13.78 28.51 -31.80
C PRO A 92 13.21 27.12 -32.12
N TRP A 93 14.09 26.12 -32.29
CA TRP A 93 13.79 24.74 -32.64
C TRP A 93 14.15 23.76 -31.52
N ALA A 94 14.56 24.25 -30.34
CA ALA A 94 14.75 23.39 -29.18
C ALA A 94 13.40 22.72 -28.89
N PHE A 95 13.33 21.42 -29.16
CA PHE A 95 12.23 20.59 -28.69
C PHE A 95 12.18 20.79 -27.18
N ASP A 96 11.13 21.44 -26.71
CA ASP A 96 10.85 21.71 -25.31
C ASP A 96 10.59 20.35 -24.64
N MET A 97 11.66 19.61 -24.33
CA MET A 97 11.57 18.35 -23.60
C MET A 97 11.15 18.73 -22.19
N HIS A 98 9.84 18.61 -21.94
CA HIS A 98 9.25 18.89 -20.66
C HIS A 98 10.01 18.08 -19.60
N SER A 99 10.52 18.80 -18.59
CA SER A 99 11.17 18.23 -17.41
C SER A 99 10.44 16.97 -16.94
N ALA A 100 11.18 15.87 -16.75
CA ALA A 100 10.59 14.63 -16.29
C ALA A 100 9.74 14.91 -15.02
N PRO A 101 8.46 14.54 -15.00
CA PRO A 101 7.61 14.80 -13.84
C PRO A 101 8.23 14.14 -12.61
N GLY A 102 8.34 14.91 -11.52
CA GLY A 102 8.80 14.37 -10.24
C GLY A 102 7.98 13.15 -9.86
N TYR A 103 8.63 12.15 -9.26
CA TYR A 103 7.93 10.93 -8.85
C TYR A 103 6.74 11.32 -7.95
N PRO A 104 5.49 10.94 -8.27
CA PRO A 104 4.33 11.29 -7.47
C PRO A 104 4.54 10.82 -6.03
N GLN A 105 4.68 11.75 -5.10
CA GLN A 105 4.67 11.43 -3.69
C GLN A 105 3.23 11.16 -3.31
N GLU A 106 2.91 9.87 -3.11
CA GLU A 106 1.63 9.47 -2.56
C GLU A 106 1.50 10.00 -1.13
N ASP A 107 0.76 11.09 -0.98
CA ASP A 107 0.41 11.70 0.30
C ASP A 107 -0.70 10.89 1.00
N ILE A 108 -0.47 9.60 1.21
CA ILE A 108 -1.31 8.84 2.13
C ILE A 108 -0.99 9.35 3.53
N SER A 109 -1.99 9.99 4.14
CA SER A 109 -1.85 10.55 5.48
C SER A 109 -1.48 9.43 6.48
N PRO A 110 -0.37 9.58 7.21
CA PRO A 110 0.14 8.53 8.10
C PRO A 110 -0.86 8.16 9.22
N ALA A 111 -1.80 9.05 9.54
CA ALA A 111 -2.86 8.83 10.51
C ALA A 111 -3.82 7.68 10.12
N TRP A 112 -4.19 7.58 8.84
CA TRP A 112 -5.10 6.53 8.38
C TRP A 112 -4.48 5.14 8.45
N LEU A 113 -3.19 5.03 8.12
CA LEU A 113 -2.41 3.80 8.29
C LEU A 113 -2.25 3.41 9.76
N GLY A 114 -1.98 4.41 10.62
CA GLY A 114 -1.94 4.20 12.07
C GLY A 114 -3.26 3.66 12.61
N MET A 115 -4.39 4.29 12.24
CA MET A 115 -5.72 3.83 12.64
C MET A 115 -6.02 2.41 12.13
N GLY A 116 -5.66 2.10 10.88
CA GLY A 116 -5.82 0.74 10.33
C GLY A 116 -5.04 -0.30 11.12
N CYS A 117 -3.79 0.01 11.49
CA CYS A 117 -2.95 -0.91 12.28
C CYS A 117 -3.47 -1.10 13.71
N VAL A 118 -3.92 -0.01 14.36
CA VAL A 118 -4.53 -0.08 15.70
C VAL A 118 -5.83 -0.90 15.65
N GLY A 119 -6.68 -0.67 14.65
CA GLY A 119 -7.91 -1.44 14.45
C GLY A 119 -7.64 -2.93 14.22
N ALA A 120 -6.67 -3.27 13.36
CA ALA A 120 -6.26 -4.66 13.12
C ALA A 120 -5.71 -5.33 14.39
N GLY A 121 -4.90 -4.61 15.18
CA GLY A 121 -4.40 -5.10 16.47
C GLY A 121 -5.50 -5.31 17.52
N ALA A 122 -6.44 -4.36 17.63
CA ALA A 122 -7.59 -4.48 18.53
C ALA A 122 -8.51 -5.65 18.11
N LEU A 123 -8.73 -5.84 16.81
CA LEU A 123 -9.49 -6.96 16.26
C LEU A 123 -8.81 -8.30 16.60
N LEU A 124 -7.50 -8.39 16.42
CA LEU A 124 -6.72 -9.58 16.81
C LEU A 124 -6.81 -9.87 18.31
N LEU A 125 -6.68 -8.84 19.16
CA LEU A 125 -6.90 -9.00 20.60
C LEU A 125 -8.30 -9.54 20.89
N CYS A 126 -9.33 -9.00 20.24
CA CYS A 126 -10.70 -9.46 20.43
C CYS A 126 -10.90 -10.92 19.98
N MET A 127 -10.32 -11.30 18.83
CA MET A 127 -10.32 -12.68 18.32
C MET A 127 -9.61 -13.66 19.26
N THR A 128 -8.48 -13.24 19.83
CA THR A 128 -7.67 -14.09 20.74
C THR A 128 -8.29 -14.25 22.13
N VAL A 129 -8.92 -13.20 22.66
CA VAL A 129 -9.55 -13.21 24.00
C VAL A 129 -10.86 -14.00 24.00
N PHE A 130 -11.64 -13.97 22.91
CA PHE A 130 -12.94 -14.65 22.82
C PHE A 130 -13.02 -15.70 21.69
N PRO A 131 -12.28 -16.81 21.79
CA PRO A 131 -12.19 -17.82 20.73
C PRO A 131 -13.50 -18.60 20.53
N GLY A 132 -14.39 -18.62 21.53
CA GLY A 132 -15.72 -19.24 21.43
C GLY A 132 -16.68 -18.39 20.59
N LEU A 133 -16.71 -17.08 20.83
CA LEU A 133 -17.55 -16.13 20.09
C LEU A 133 -17.12 -16.07 18.62
N TRP A 134 -15.81 -16.07 18.34
CA TRP A 134 -15.26 -16.06 16.99
C TRP A 134 -15.62 -17.34 16.20
N ARG A 135 -15.54 -18.51 16.85
CA ARG A 135 -15.99 -19.77 16.24
C ARG A 135 -17.48 -19.76 15.95
N LEU A 136 -18.28 -19.26 16.89
CA LEU A 136 -19.73 -19.18 16.71
C LEU A 136 -20.09 -18.21 15.58
N LEU A 137 -19.40 -17.07 15.49
CA LEU A 137 -19.55 -16.13 14.36
C LEU A 137 -19.16 -16.75 13.02
N THR A 138 -18.04 -17.48 12.93
CA THR A 138 -17.58 -18.07 11.66
C THR A 138 -18.36 -19.32 11.25
N GLN A 139 -18.98 -20.03 12.19
CA GLN A 139 -19.82 -21.21 11.93
C GLN A 139 -21.22 -20.84 11.44
N ILE A 140 -21.77 -19.72 11.91
CA ILE A 140 -23.04 -19.23 11.38
C ILE A 140 -22.72 -18.46 10.11
N ASN A 141 -23.27 -18.87 8.96
CA ASN A 141 -23.08 -18.24 7.65
C ASN A 141 -23.30 -16.70 7.72
N ILE A 142 -22.27 -15.93 8.09
CA ILE A 142 -22.35 -14.49 8.36
C ILE A 142 -22.92 -13.74 7.16
N GLY A 143 -22.68 -14.25 5.95
CA GLY A 143 -23.24 -13.72 4.72
C GLY A 143 -24.77 -13.69 4.71
N THR A 144 -25.45 -14.71 5.24
CA THR A 144 -26.93 -14.75 5.25
C THR A 144 -27.51 -13.84 6.34
N ILE A 145 -26.82 -13.68 7.47
CA ILE A 145 -27.22 -12.74 8.53
C ILE A 145 -27.04 -11.29 8.10
N LEU A 146 -25.92 -10.95 7.46
CA LEU A 146 -25.69 -9.61 6.92
C LEU A 146 -26.68 -9.28 5.80
N LEU A 147 -26.95 -10.25 4.94
CA LEU A 147 -27.95 -10.09 3.87
C LEU A 147 -29.35 -9.90 4.44
N SER A 148 -29.76 -10.68 5.45
CA SER A 148 -31.09 -10.54 6.07
C SER A 148 -31.24 -9.21 6.82
N LEU A 149 -30.24 -8.79 7.60
CA LEU A 149 -30.23 -7.47 8.26
C LEU A 149 -30.24 -6.33 7.24
N GLY A 150 -29.48 -6.45 6.16
CA GLY A 150 -29.47 -5.50 5.06
C GLY A 150 -30.84 -5.38 4.39
N LEU A 151 -31.50 -6.52 4.13
CA LEU A 151 -32.85 -6.54 3.55
C LEU A 151 -33.89 -5.91 4.47
N ILE A 152 -33.85 -6.23 5.76
CA ILE A 152 -34.75 -5.67 6.77
C ILE A 152 -34.54 -4.16 6.89
N GLY A 153 -33.28 -3.71 6.98
CA GLY A 153 -32.95 -2.28 7.03
C GLY A 153 -33.38 -1.53 5.78
N TYR A 154 -33.19 -2.13 4.61
CA TYR A 154 -33.64 -1.55 3.33
C TYR A 154 -35.18 -1.47 3.26
N GLY A 155 -35.88 -2.52 3.69
CA GLY A 155 -37.35 -2.54 3.75
C GLY A 155 -37.91 -1.45 4.67
N LEU A 156 -37.34 -1.28 5.87
CA LEU A 156 -37.73 -0.22 6.80
C LEU A 156 -37.44 1.19 6.23
N ARG A 157 -36.32 1.35 5.52
CA ARG A 157 -35.98 2.63 4.84
C ARG A 157 -36.98 2.95 3.73
N MET A 158 -37.41 1.95 2.96
CA MET A 158 -38.42 2.12 1.91
C MET A 158 -39.77 2.54 2.49
N LEU A 159 -40.21 1.89 3.58
CA LEU A 159 -41.43 2.26 4.32
C LEU A 159 -41.39 3.71 4.82
N LYS A 160 -40.26 4.14 5.39
CA LYS A 160 -40.08 5.51 5.88
C LYS A 160 -40.09 6.56 4.76
N ASN A 161 -39.58 6.24 3.57
CA ASN A 161 -39.61 7.14 2.42
C ASN A 161 -40.99 7.19 1.74
N ASN A 162 -41.79 6.12 1.81
CA ASN A 162 -43.12 6.06 1.20
C ASN A 162 -44.22 6.69 2.07
N SER A 163 -44.03 6.78 3.39
CA SER A 163 -44.97 7.42 4.32
C SER A 163 -45.01 8.97 4.22
N ARG A 164 -44.26 9.57 3.29
CA ARG A 164 -44.28 11.02 3.00
C ARG A 164 -45.07 11.39 1.73
N ALA A 165 -45.75 10.42 1.11
CA ALA A 165 -46.79 10.63 0.10
C ALA A 165 -48.16 10.52 0.76
#